data_AF-A0A2V5W739-F1
#
_entry.id   AF-A0A2V5W739-F1
#
_cell.length_a   1.000
_cell.length_b   1.000
_cell.length_c   1.000
_cell.angle_alpha   90.00
_cell.angle_beta   90.00
_cell.angle_gamma   90.00
#
_symmetry.space_group_name_H-M   'P 1'
#
loop_
_entity.id
_entity.type
_entity.pdbx_description
1 polymer ?
#
loop_
_entity_poly.entity_id
_entity_poly.type
_entity_poly.pdbx_seq_one_letter_code
_entity_poly.pdbx_strand_id
1 'polypeptide(L)'
;MDIQIATLSDILDFRPRELSKEEWSRLESLKGVMELRRPLEKARLSGDWAGLRNKMLAEAGGLLDIRILDVMRWAWKKGFELEAYRDTERYPPDKTFNVSLVEHKITSTHEPHVDIRMNDKKVGSIHFAVNIEIAIKAVILEIRNARIKKIHAGECKAKGSFLCEGLLLAERESESLDLPGTIDLGEGLKI
;
A
#
# COMPACT_ATOMS: atom_id res chain seq x y z
N MET A 1 6.78 17.09 -4.48
CA MET A 1 6.91 15.85 -3.68
C MET A 1 7.97 14.98 -4.33
N ASP A 2 8.95 14.49 -3.57
CA ASP A 2 9.94 13.55 -4.11
C ASP A 2 9.37 12.12 -4.06
N ILE A 3 9.08 11.56 -5.22
CA ILE A 3 8.46 10.22 -5.36
C ILE A 3 9.37 9.09 -4.83
N GLN A 4 10.67 9.33 -4.69
CA GLN A 4 11.61 8.33 -4.19
C GLN A 4 11.41 8.02 -2.69
N ILE A 5 10.90 9.00 -1.94
CA ILE A 5 10.61 8.87 -0.51
C ILE A 5 9.12 8.93 -0.19
N ALA A 6 8.27 9.25 -1.18
CA ALA A 6 6.83 9.30 -0.99
C ALA A 6 6.24 7.94 -0.59
N THR A 7 5.38 7.98 0.41
CA THR A 7 4.62 6.86 0.94
C THR A 7 3.17 6.92 0.47
N LEU A 8 2.43 5.83 0.62
CA LEU A 8 1.00 5.84 0.35
C LEU A 8 0.25 6.83 1.24
N SER A 9 0.69 7.00 2.49
CA SER A 9 0.15 8.02 3.39
C SER A 9 0.30 9.43 2.83
N ASP A 10 1.41 9.75 2.16
CA ASP A 10 1.65 11.07 1.59
C ASP A 10 0.74 11.39 0.40
N ILE A 11 0.39 10.38 -0.41
CA ILE A 11 -0.47 10.56 -1.60
C ILE A 11 -1.95 10.49 -1.27
N LEU A 12 -2.34 9.59 -0.39
CA LEU A 12 -3.75 9.31 -0.11
C LEU A 12 -4.27 10.06 1.12
N ASP A 13 -3.38 10.73 1.88
CA ASP A 13 -3.66 11.31 3.20
C ASP A 13 -4.53 10.36 4.02
N PHE A 14 -4.08 9.11 4.13
CA PHE A 14 -4.76 8.11 4.93
C PHE A 14 -4.60 8.43 6.41
N ARG A 15 -5.38 9.38 6.88
CA ARG A 15 -5.63 9.57 8.30
C ARG A 15 -6.84 8.76 8.67
N PRO A 16 -6.79 7.96 9.75
CA PRO A 16 -7.97 7.36 10.30
C PRO A 16 -8.97 8.49 10.60
N ARG A 17 -10.07 8.53 9.85
CA ARG A 17 -11.14 9.49 10.12
C ARG A 17 -11.80 9.11 11.44
N GLU A 18 -12.40 10.09 12.12
CA GLU A 18 -13.32 9.76 13.21
C GLU A 18 -14.45 8.89 12.65
N LEU A 19 -14.53 7.64 13.11
CA LEU A 19 -15.65 6.76 12.80
C LEU A 19 -16.89 7.23 13.56
N SER A 20 -18.06 7.12 12.92
CA SER A 20 -19.34 7.39 13.56
C SER A 20 -19.61 6.40 14.70
N LYS A 21 -20.55 6.74 15.60
CA LYS A 21 -20.96 5.81 16.68
C LYS A 21 -21.48 4.47 16.13
N GLU A 22 -22.12 4.49 14.97
CA GLU A 22 -22.65 3.29 14.30
C GLU A 22 -21.53 2.43 13.72
N GLU A 23 -20.51 3.05 13.13
CA GLU A 23 -19.31 2.37 12.62
C GLU A 23 -18.52 1.75 13.78
N TRP A 24 -18.40 2.44 14.91
CA TRP A 24 -17.81 1.88 16.14
C TRP A 24 -18.61 0.68 16.67
N SER A 25 -19.93 0.82 16.79
CA SER A 25 -20.78 -0.28 17.25
C SER A 25 -20.70 -1.50 16.33
N ARG A 26 -20.58 -1.28 15.01
CA ARG A 26 -20.36 -2.34 14.04
C ARG A 26 -19.01 -3.02 14.26
N LEU A 27 -17.93 -2.25 14.38
CA LEU A 27 -16.59 -2.77 14.63
C LEU A 27 -16.54 -3.60 15.92
N GLU A 28 -17.16 -3.14 17.00
CA GLU A 28 -17.28 -3.85 18.27
C GLU A 28 -18.06 -5.16 18.17
N SER A 29 -18.97 -5.28 17.20
CA SER A 29 -19.76 -6.49 16.95
C SER A 29 -19.08 -7.48 16.00
N LEU A 30 -17.94 -7.13 15.41
CA LEU A 30 -17.19 -8.04 14.54
C LEU A 30 -16.56 -9.15 15.36
N LYS A 31 -16.54 -10.36 14.81
CA LYS A 31 -16.09 -11.57 15.50
C LYS A 31 -14.69 -11.42 16.10
N GLY A 32 -13.71 -10.94 15.33
CA GLY A 32 -12.33 -10.76 15.81
C GLY A 32 -12.25 -9.79 16.99
N VAL A 33 -13.06 -8.73 16.98
CA VAL A 33 -13.13 -7.73 18.06
C VAL A 33 -13.88 -8.27 19.28
N MET A 34 -14.98 -9.00 19.08
CA MET A 34 -15.73 -9.65 20.14
C MET A 34 -14.91 -10.72 20.89
N GLU A 35 -14.09 -11.48 20.17
CA GLU A 35 -13.23 -12.52 20.77
C GLU A 35 -12.19 -11.92 21.72
N LEU A 36 -11.79 -10.66 21.51
CA LEU A 36 -10.87 -9.91 22.38
C LEU A 36 -11.54 -9.37 23.64
N ARG A 37 -12.87 -9.18 23.63
CA ARG A 37 -13.60 -8.60 24.74
C ARG A 37 -13.48 -9.43 26.03
N ARG A 38 -13.65 -10.74 25.94
CA ARG A 38 -13.55 -11.65 27.11
C ARG A 38 -12.15 -11.63 27.75
N PRO A 39 -11.05 -11.79 27.01
CA PRO A 39 -9.69 -11.62 27.55
C PRO A 39 -9.48 -10.26 28.21
N LEU A 40 -9.91 -9.16 27.57
CA LEU A 40 -9.74 -7.80 28.09
C LEU A 40 -10.57 -7.53 29.35
N GLU A 41 -11.79 -8.04 29.42
CA GLU A 41 -12.65 -7.96 30.62
C GLU A 41 -12.03 -8.75 31.79
N LYS A 42 -11.54 -9.97 31.54
CA LYS A 42 -10.82 -10.78 32.54
C LYS A 42 -9.54 -10.08 33.03
N ALA A 43 -8.90 -9.31 32.16
CA ALA A 43 -7.74 -8.49 32.47
C ALA A 43 -8.06 -7.21 33.26
N ARG A 44 -9.35 -6.88 33.48
CA ARG A 44 -9.83 -5.59 34.00
C ARG A 44 -9.39 -4.38 33.15
N LEU A 45 -9.15 -4.59 31.86
CA LEU A 45 -8.81 -3.54 30.89
C LEU A 45 -10.06 -2.97 30.17
N SER A 46 -11.26 -3.41 30.56
CA SER A 46 -12.54 -3.04 29.92
C SER A 46 -12.86 -1.55 29.94
N GLY A 47 -12.21 -0.75 30.80
CA GLY A 47 -12.35 0.70 30.84
C GLY A 47 -11.56 1.46 29.76
N ASP A 48 -10.59 0.82 29.11
CA ASP A 48 -9.66 1.49 28.17
C ASP A 48 -9.92 1.13 26.71
N TRP A 49 -11.17 0.81 26.37
CA TRP A 49 -11.58 0.57 24.97
C TRP A 49 -11.29 1.78 24.08
N ALA A 50 -11.43 2.99 24.62
CA ALA A 50 -11.04 4.23 23.96
C ALA A 50 -9.51 4.33 23.72
N GLY A 51 -8.68 3.84 24.65
CA GLY A 51 -7.23 3.81 24.47
C GLY A 51 -6.79 2.73 23.49
N LEU A 52 -7.40 1.54 23.52
CA LEU A 52 -7.17 0.50 22.53
C LEU A 52 -7.55 0.99 21.14
N ARG A 53 -8.70 1.66 21.00
CA ARG A 53 -9.13 2.33 19.78
C ARG A 53 -8.07 3.30 19.24
N ASN A 54 -7.59 4.22 20.08
CA ASN A 54 -6.64 5.24 19.65
C ASN A 54 -5.30 4.59 19.22
N LYS A 55 -4.87 3.54 19.93
CA LYS A 55 -3.68 2.76 19.54
C LYS A 55 -3.88 2.02 18.23
N MET A 56 -5.04 1.38 18.00
CA MET A 56 -5.33 0.74 16.72
C MET A 56 -5.26 1.73 15.56
N LEU A 57 -5.84 2.92 15.71
CA LEU A 57 -5.81 3.96 14.66
C LEU A 57 -4.39 4.50 14.44
N ALA A 58 -3.58 4.63 15.49
CA ALA A 58 -2.18 5.04 15.37
C ALA A 58 -1.31 3.99 14.66
N GLU A 59 -1.42 2.72 15.06
CA GLU A 59 -0.69 1.61 14.42
C GLU A 59 -1.15 1.40 12.97
N ALA A 60 -2.45 1.55 12.69
CA ALA A 60 -3.00 1.57 11.35
C ALA A 60 -2.35 2.63 10.44
N GLY A 61 -2.07 3.81 10.96
CA GLY A 61 -1.34 4.85 10.22
C GLY A 61 0.08 4.41 9.85
N GLY A 62 0.78 3.71 10.75
CA GLY A 62 2.11 3.15 10.50
C GLY A 62 2.11 2.01 9.48
N LEU A 63 1.03 1.24 9.37
CA LEU A 63 0.87 0.17 8.37
C LEU A 63 0.80 0.70 6.92
N LEU A 64 0.64 2.00 6.74
CA LEU A 64 0.54 2.68 5.44
C LEU A 64 1.85 3.37 5.02
N ASP A 65 2.91 3.22 5.81
CA ASP A 65 4.28 3.67 5.49
C ASP A 65 4.94 2.75 4.43
N ILE A 66 4.21 2.51 3.34
CA ILE A 66 4.65 1.72 2.20
C ILE A 66 5.09 2.72 1.14
N ARG A 67 6.34 2.61 0.69
CA ARG A 67 6.86 3.46 -0.38
C ARG A 67 6.16 3.14 -1.69
N ILE A 68 5.67 4.17 -2.38
CA ILE A 68 5.00 4.03 -3.68
C ILE A 68 5.92 3.38 -4.70
N LEU A 69 7.21 3.73 -4.67
CA LEU A 69 8.19 3.13 -5.55
C LEU A 69 8.22 1.61 -5.38
N ASP A 70 8.13 1.09 -4.16
CA ASP A 70 8.12 -0.35 -3.91
C ASP A 70 6.88 -1.01 -4.51
N VAL A 71 5.69 -0.40 -4.37
CA VAL A 71 4.47 -0.87 -5.05
C VAL A 71 4.66 -0.93 -6.57
N MET A 72 5.28 0.10 -7.16
CA MET A 72 5.61 0.11 -8.59
C MET A 72 6.59 -1.00 -8.96
N ARG A 73 7.64 -1.26 -8.17
CA ARG A 73 8.59 -2.37 -8.43
C ARG A 73 7.88 -3.71 -8.56
N TRP A 74 6.93 -3.97 -7.67
CA TRP A 74 6.17 -5.23 -7.66
C TRP A 74 5.28 -5.39 -8.88
N ALA A 75 4.70 -4.30 -9.37
CA ALA A 75 3.83 -4.32 -10.54
C ALA A 75 4.58 -4.74 -11.81
N TRP A 76 5.74 -4.13 -12.06
CA TRP A 76 6.52 -4.36 -13.28
C TRP A 76 7.12 -5.77 -13.34
N LYS A 77 7.43 -6.37 -12.20
CA LYS A 77 7.87 -7.78 -12.13
C LYS A 77 6.82 -8.77 -12.66
N LYS A 78 5.54 -8.39 -12.69
CA LYS A 78 4.44 -9.23 -13.18
C LYS A 78 4.05 -8.96 -14.64
N GLY A 79 4.67 -7.99 -15.29
CA GLY A 79 4.30 -7.56 -16.64
C GLY A 79 4.85 -8.48 -17.74
N PHE A 80 3.96 -9.20 -18.43
CA PHE A 80 4.33 -10.09 -19.54
C PHE A 80 4.99 -9.34 -20.71
N GLU A 81 4.60 -8.09 -20.95
CA GLU A 81 5.16 -7.25 -22.02
C GLU A 81 6.65 -6.95 -21.86
N LEU A 82 7.16 -6.97 -20.62
CA LEU A 82 8.56 -6.69 -20.34
C LEU A 82 9.46 -7.91 -20.50
N GLU A 83 8.91 -9.13 -20.42
CA GLU A 83 9.66 -10.38 -20.46
C GLU A 83 10.51 -10.50 -21.74
N ALA A 84 10.02 -9.98 -22.87
CA ALA A 84 10.76 -9.97 -24.13
C ALA A 84 12.13 -9.27 -24.03
N TYR A 85 12.27 -8.26 -23.16
CA TYR A 85 13.52 -7.51 -22.97
C TYR A 85 14.58 -8.27 -22.17
N ARG A 86 14.30 -9.51 -21.76
CA ARG A 86 15.30 -10.46 -21.24
C ARG A 86 16.08 -11.18 -22.35
N ASP A 87 15.56 -11.20 -23.57
CA ASP A 87 16.26 -11.78 -24.72
C ASP A 87 17.41 -10.88 -25.16
N THR A 88 18.63 -11.28 -24.83
CA THR A 88 19.84 -10.50 -25.12
C THR A 88 20.27 -10.53 -26.60
N GLU A 89 19.76 -11.49 -27.40
CA GLU A 89 20.02 -11.49 -28.84
C GLU A 89 19.19 -10.40 -29.52
N ARG A 90 17.92 -10.30 -29.12
CA ARG A 90 17.00 -9.28 -29.65
C ARG A 90 17.22 -7.90 -29.01
N TYR A 91 17.58 -7.86 -27.73
CA TYR A 91 17.79 -6.63 -26.95
C TYR A 91 19.19 -6.63 -26.30
N PRO A 92 20.24 -6.22 -27.05
CA PRO A 92 21.60 -6.21 -26.55
C PRO A 92 21.79 -5.41 -25.25
N PRO A 93 22.54 -5.92 -24.26
CA PRO A 93 22.69 -5.31 -22.93
C PRO A 93 23.26 -3.89 -22.90
N ASP A 94 24.07 -3.54 -23.90
CA ASP A 94 24.72 -2.24 -24.05
C ASP A 94 23.78 -1.15 -24.58
N LYS A 95 22.64 -1.54 -25.16
CA LYS A 95 21.65 -0.63 -25.75
C LYS A 95 20.55 -0.25 -24.77
N THR A 96 20.01 0.95 -24.97
CA THR A 96 18.86 1.47 -24.25
C THR A 96 17.61 1.40 -25.12
N PHE A 97 16.50 0.94 -24.54
CA PHE A 97 15.21 0.80 -25.21
C PHE A 97 14.14 1.56 -24.44
N ASN A 98 13.27 2.29 -25.15
CA ASN A 98 12.16 3.01 -24.55
C ASN A 98 10.86 2.26 -24.82
N VAL A 99 10.13 1.90 -23.77
CA VAL A 99 8.89 1.13 -23.87
C VAL A 99 7.74 1.99 -23.39
N SER A 100 6.87 2.39 -24.32
CA SER A 100 5.66 3.15 -24.00
C SER A 100 4.55 2.22 -23.54
N LEU A 101 4.02 2.48 -22.35
CA LEU A 101 2.85 1.84 -21.78
C LEU A 101 1.74 2.88 -21.74
N VAL A 102 0.66 2.62 -22.48
CA VAL A 102 -0.41 3.60 -22.72
C VAL A 102 -1.11 3.97 -21.42
N GLU A 103 -1.51 2.95 -20.66
CA GLU A 103 -2.10 3.08 -19.34
C GLU A 103 -1.75 1.83 -18.55
N HIS A 104 -1.25 2.01 -17.33
CA HIS A 104 -0.93 0.90 -16.45
C HIS A 104 -1.64 1.06 -15.12
N LYS A 105 -2.41 0.03 -14.76
CA LYS A 105 -3.09 -0.06 -13.47
C LYS A 105 -2.35 -1.06 -12.60
N ILE A 106 -1.85 -0.56 -11.49
CA ILE A 106 -1.16 -1.33 -10.46
C ILE A 106 -2.13 -1.55 -9.32
N THR A 107 -2.34 -2.81 -8.92
CA THR A 107 -3.11 -3.12 -7.72
C THR A 107 -2.23 -3.86 -6.71
N SER A 108 -2.41 -3.52 -5.43
CA SER A 108 -1.72 -4.18 -4.32
C SER A 108 -2.67 -4.33 -3.14
N THR A 109 -2.59 -5.47 -2.47
CA THR A 109 -3.31 -5.74 -1.22
C THR A 109 -2.28 -6.14 -0.16
N HIS A 110 -2.35 -5.49 0.99
CA HIS A 110 -1.55 -5.80 2.17
C HIS A 110 -2.48 -6.18 3.32
N GLU A 111 -2.16 -7.27 4.03
CA GLU A 111 -2.99 -7.80 5.12
C GLU A 111 -2.24 -7.82 6.46
N PRO A 112 -1.91 -6.63 7.02
CA PRO A 112 -1.28 -6.56 8.32
C PRO A 112 -2.23 -6.96 9.44
N HIS A 113 -1.67 -7.30 10.60
CA HIS A 113 -2.43 -7.59 11.80
C HIS A 113 -1.72 -7.05 13.04
N VAL A 114 -2.51 -6.71 14.07
CA VAL A 114 -2.01 -6.33 15.38
C VAL A 114 -2.31 -7.47 16.34
N ASP A 115 -1.26 -8.03 16.96
CA ASP A 115 -1.40 -9.00 18.04
C ASP A 115 -1.65 -8.30 19.37
N ILE A 116 -2.77 -8.63 20.02
CA ILE A 116 -3.01 -8.20 21.38
C ILE A 116 -2.36 -9.21 22.32
N ARG A 117 -1.44 -8.73 23.16
CA ARG A 117 -0.73 -9.54 24.15
C ARG A 117 -1.03 -9.03 25.56
N MET A 118 -1.15 -9.96 26.50
CA MET A 118 -1.26 -9.68 27.94
C MET A 118 -0.25 -10.55 28.66
N ASN A 119 0.64 -9.93 29.44
CA ASN A 119 1.78 -10.62 30.09
C ASN A 119 2.55 -11.48 29.07
N ASP A 120 2.88 -10.89 27.92
CA ASP A 120 3.53 -11.51 26.76
C ASP A 120 2.80 -12.69 26.09
N LYS A 121 1.61 -13.06 26.58
CA LYS A 121 0.77 -14.08 25.96
C LYS A 121 -0.18 -13.44 24.96
N LYS A 122 -0.16 -13.92 23.72
CA LYS A 122 -1.15 -13.55 22.69
C LYS A 122 -2.56 -13.95 23.15
N VAL A 123 -3.46 -12.99 23.21
CA VAL A 123 -4.87 -13.16 23.56
C VAL A 123 -5.80 -13.05 22.34
N GLY A 124 -5.31 -12.48 21.24
CA GLY A 124 -5.97 -12.49 19.94
C GLY A 124 -5.26 -11.57 18.95
N SER A 125 -5.84 -11.41 17.77
CA SER A 125 -5.34 -10.54 16.71
C SER A 125 -6.47 -9.70 16.14
N ILE A 126 -6.12 -8.52 15.64
CA ILE A 126 -7.00 -7.69 14.82
C ILE A 126 -6.39 -7.63 13.43
N HIS A 127 -7.16 -8.03 12.43
CA HIS A 127 -6.76 -8.09 11.05
C HIS A 127 -7.17 -6.81 10.32
N PHE A 128 -6.26 -6.34 9.48
CA PHE A 128 -6.48 -5.19 8.62
C PHE A 128 -6.25 -5.58 7.16
N ALA A 129 -6.86 -4.83 6.26
CA ALA A 129 -6.55 -4.93 4.85
C ALA A 129 -6.35 -3.52 4.27
N VAL A 130 -5.27 -3.36 3.52
CA VAL A 130 -4.97 -2.16 2.76
C VAL A 130 -5.02 -2.53 1.28
N ASN A 131 -6.01 -2.03 0.55
CA ASN A 131 -6.05 -2.18 -0.89
C ASN A 131 -5.63 -0.88 -1.54
N ILE A 132 -4.78 -0.98 -2.55
CA ILE A 132 -4.22 0.15 -3.28
C ILE A 132 -4.40 -0.11 -4.75
N GLU A 133 -4.75 0.95 -5.45
CA GLU A 133 -4.82 1.01 -6.89
C GLU A 133 -4.10 2.27 -7.36
N ILE A 134 -3.15 2.12 -8.28
CA ILE A 134 -2.41 3.24 -8.87
C ILE A 134 -2.60 3.15 -10.37
N ALA A 135 -3.22 4.17 -10.96
CA ALA A 135 -3.33 4.35 -12.39
C ALA A 135 -2.25 5.32 -12.84
N ILE A 136 -1.41 4.90 -13.78
CA ILE A 136 -0.35 5.72 -14.36
C ILE A 136 -0.58 5.81 -15.86
N LYS A 137 -0.58 7.04 -16.39
CA LYS A 137 -0.74 7.32 -17.82
C LYS A 137 0.56 7.83 -18.42
N ALA A 138 0.73 7.55 -19.72
CA ALA A 138 1.89 7.99 -20.50
C ALA A 138 3.21 7.59 -19.84
N VAL A 139 3.37 6.28 -19.57
CA VAL A 139 4.59 5.75 -18.98
C VAL A 139 5.54 5.33 -20.09
N ILE A 140 6.78 5.82 -20.06
CA ILE A 140 7.87 5.34 -20.89
C ILE A 140 8.93 4.75 -19.96
N LEU A 141 9.22 3.47 -20.13
CA LEU A 141 10.27 2.77 -19.39
C LEU A 141 11.56 2.80 -20.20
N GLU A 142 12.63 3.34 -19.61
CA GLU A 142 13.98 3.23 -20.16
C GLU A 142 14.60 1.91 -19.68
N ILE A 143 14.78 0.95 -20.58
CA ILE A 143 15.30 -0.38 -20.30
C ILE A 143 16.71 -0.52 -20.84
N ARG A 144 17.63 -1.04 -20.02
CA ARG A 144 18.99 -1.40 -20.41
C ARG A 144 19.45 -2.63 -19.65
N ASN A 145 20.08 -3.58 -20.33
CA ASN A 145 20.59 -4.81 -19.71
C ASN A 145 19.50 -5.56 -18.89
N ALA A 146 18.34 -5.78 -19.52
CA ALA A 146 17.16 -6.42 -18.90
C ALA A 146 16.72 -5.78 -17.56
N ARG A 147 16.94 -4.47 -17.41
CA ARG A 147 16.57 -3.70 -16.23
C ARG A 147 15.89 -2.40 -16.61
N ILE A 148 14.84 -2.04 -15.88
CA ILE A 148 14.21 -0.72 -15.96
C ILE A 148 15.11 0.27 -15.20
N LYS A 149 15.74 1.19 -15.93
CA LYS A 149 16.65 2.20 -15.39
C LYS A 149 15.92 3.49 -15.02
N LYS A 150 14.95 3.91 -15.84
CA LYS A 150 14.16 5.11 -15.60
C LYS A 150 12.71 4.90 -15.96
N ILE A 151 11.85 5.65 -15.28
CA ILE A 151 10.42 5.72 -15.56
C ILE A 151 10.13 7.18 -15.89
N HIS A 152 9.74 7.45 -17.13
CA HIS A 152 9.13 8.71 -17.50
C HIS A 152 7.64 8.51 -17.37
N ALA A 153 7.00 9.23 -16.46
CA ALA A 153 5.57 9.14 -16.28
C ALA A 153 4.96 10.53 -16.34
N GLY A 154 3.79 10.64 -16.96
CA GLY A 154 3.04 11.89 -17.03
C GLY A 154 2.20 12.06 -15.77
N GLU A 155 1.04 11.40 -15.77
CA GLU A 155 -0.01 11.60 -14.77
C GLU A 155 -0.20 10.32 -13.96
N CYS A 156 -0.34 10.47 -12.64
CA CYS A 156 -0.61 9.38 -11.72
C CYS A 156 -1.82 9.69 -10.84
N LYS A 157 -2.72 8.72 -10.69
CA LYS A 157 -3.83 8.78 -9.74
C LYS A 157 -3.79 7.55 -8.85
N ALA A 158 -3.92 7.75 -7.54
CA ALA A 158 -3.96 6.66 -6.58
C ALA A 158 -5.32 6.60 -5.91
N LYS A 159 -5.78 5.38 -5.64
CA LYS A 159 -6.92 5.08 -4.80
C LYS A 159 -6.48 4.07 -3.75
N GLY A 160 -6.98 4.18 -2.54
CA GLY A 160 -6.83 3.12 -1.58
C GLY A 160 -8.02 2.97 -0.65
N SER A 161 -8.11 1.81 -0.03
CA SER A 161 -9.05 1.51 1.05
C SER A 161 -8.33 0.84 2.23
N PHE A 162 -8.76 1.20 3.44
CA PHE A 162 -8.28 0.64 4.69
C PHE A 162 -9.44 0.00 5.43
N LEU A 163 -9.30 -1.30 5.71
CA LEU A 163 -10.32 -2.11 6.37
C LEU A 163 -9.78 -2.68 7.67
N CYS A 164 -10.66 -2.81 8.66
CA CYS A 164 -10.41 -3.53 9.91
C CYS A 164 -11.47 -4.61 10.05
N GLU A 165 -11.07 -5.88 10.15
CA GLU A 165 -11.98 -7.02 10.27
C GLU A 165 -13.07 -7.03 9.17
N GLY A 166 -12.70 -6.55 7.97
CA GLY A 166 -13.60 -6.42 6.81
C GLY A 166 -14.48 -5.16 6.80
N LEU A 167 -14.48 -4.34 7.87
CA LEU A 167 -15.17 -3.05 7.88
C LEU A 167 -14.30 -1.97 7.25
N LEU A 168 -14.84 -1.28 6.24
CA LEU A 168 -14.19 -0.14 5.60
C LEU A 168 -14.08 1.03 6.59
N LEU A 169 -12.85 1.37 6.99
CA LEU A 169 -12.58 2.48 7.90
C LEU A 169 -12.35 3.78 7.12
N ALA A 170 -11.59 3.69 6.03
CA ALA A 170 -11.30 4.83 5.17
C ALA A 170 -11.15 4.38 3.71
N GLU A 171 -11.61 5.22 2.80
CA GLU A 171 -11.35 5.12 1.36
C GLU A 171 -10.93 6.51 0.89
N ARG A 172 -9.88 6.56 0.08
CA ARG A 172 -9.32 7.80 -0.42
C ARG A 172 -8.95 7.63 -1.87
N GLU A 173 -9.09 8.71 -2.61
CA GLU A 173 -8.64 8.84 -3.97
C GLU A 173 -7.88 10.15 -4.06
N SER A 174 -6.66 10.10 -4.57
CA SER A 174 -5.84 11.28 -4.76
C SER A 174 -6.39 12.09 -5.93
N GLU A 175 -6.09 13.39 -5.92
CA GLU A 175 -6.09 14.14 -7.16
C GLU A 175 -5.04 13.58 -8.13
N SER A 176 -5.14 13.99 -9.39
CA SER A 176 -4.12 13.65 -10.36
C SER A 176 -2.83 14.35 -10.01
N LEU A 177 -1.76 13.56 -9.91
CA LEU A 177 -0.43 14.04 -9.60
C LEU A 177 0.43 13.94 -10.85
N ASP A 178 0.94 15.07 -11.32
CA ASP A 178 1.99 15.08 -12.33
C ASP A 178 3.26 14.53 -11.68
N LEU A 179 3.72 13.39 -12.20
CA LEU A 179 4.99 12.82 -11.75
C LEU A 179 6.12 13.71 -12.27
N PRO A 180 7.22 13.86 -11.50
CA PRO A 180 8.41 14.49 -12.04
C PRO A 180 8.79 13.66 -13.26
N GLY A 181 8.76 14.26 -14.46
CA GLY A 181 8.70 13.54 -15.74
C GLY A 181 9.83 12.53 -16.01
N THR A 182 10.77 12.33 -15.07
CA THR A 182 11.70 11.21 -15.02
C THR A 182 11.96 10.79 -13.56
N ILE A 183 11.79 9.50 -13.28
CA ILE A 183 12.17 8.83 -12.03
C ILE A 183 13.38 7.95 -12.34
N ASP A 184 14.55 8.29 -11.78
CA ASP A 184 15.76 7.47 -11.91
C ASP A 184 15.79 6.37 -10.84
N LEU A 185 16.03 5.12 -11.26
CA LEU A 185 16.03 3.93 -10.42
C LEU A 185 17.44 3.46 -10.04
N GLY A 186 18.48 4.23 -10.37
CA GLY A 186 19.88 3.92 -10.05
C GLY A 186 20.32 2.62 -10.73
N GLU A 187 20.58 1.57 -9.94
CA GLU A 187 20.91 0.24 -10.46
C GLU A 187 19.81 -0.37 -11.34
N GLY A 188 18.56 0.08 -11.18
CA GLY A 188 17.44 -0.32 -12.00
C GLY A 188 16.80 -1.63 -11.56
N LEU A 189 15.53 -1.77 -11.91
CA LEU A 189 14.69 -2.91 -11.52
C LEU A 189 14.87 -4.04 -12.51
N LYS A 190 15.21 -5.23 -12.00
CA LYS A 190 15.32 -6.41 -12.85
C LYS A 190 13.93 -6.75 -13.41
N ILE A 191 13.87 -6.89 -14.73
CA ILE A 191 12.75 -7.50 -15.43
C ILE A 191 12.76 -8.98 -15.10
#